data_AF-A0A955VMJ0-F1
#
_entry.id   AF-A0A955VMJ0-F1
#
_cell.length_a   1.000
_cell.length_b   1.000
_cell.length_c   1.000
_cell.angle_alpha   90.00
_cell.angle_beta   90.00
_cell.angle_gamma   90.00
#
_symmetry.space_group_name_H-M   'P 1'
#
loop_
_entity.id
_entity.type
_entity.pdbx_description
1 polymer ?
#
loop_
_entity_poly.entity_id
_entity_poly.type
_entity_poly.pdbx_seq_one_letter_code
_entity_poly.pdbx_strand_id
1 'polypeptide(L)'
;FVPALRRKHVYLSALKPVFGLTYGMPTEATMPSVEWSVGQLSNGRNPDLGSAGILYCLPIIPMEGVAVRELIAMIDETLTHGGFVPYVTFNMVNRQSLECVINIAFDRRDVEESERAHAAIDRLFERCMSEGLIPYRVGIQHMRRLVDVGDPHWQLVRKLKEVFDPDGVIAPGRYNLA
;
A
#
# COMPACT_ATOMS: atom_id res chain seq x y z
N PHE A 1 -14.30 -10.59 39.45
CA PHE A 1 -13.76 -10.56 38.08
C PHE A 1 -14.58 -11.54 37.24
N VAL A 2 -15.47 -11.10 36.33
CA VAL A 2 -16.40 -11.99 35.62
C VAL A 2 -15.80 -12.35 34.26
N PRO A 3 -15.44 -13.62 33.97
CA PRO A 3 -14.80 -14.04 32.72
C PRO A 3 -15.58 -13.62 31.46
N ALA A 4 -16.91 -13.62 31.52
CA ALA A 4 -17.78 -13.18 30.42
C ALA A 4 -17.63 -11.68 30.09
N LEU A 5 -17.27 -10.84 31.06
CA LEU A 5 -17.01 -9.41 30.85
C LEU A 5 -15.62 -9.15 30.27
N ARG A 6 -14.66 -10.06 30.47
CA ARG A 6 -13.29 -9.91 29.94
C ARG A 6 -13.28 -9.86 28.41
N ARG A 7 -14.00 -10.77 27.76
CA ARG A 7 -14.11 -10.80 26.29
C ARG A 7 -14.77 -9.53 25.76
N LYS A 8 -15.88 -9.11 26.37
CA LYS A 8 -16.58 -7.86 26.00
C LYS A 8 -15.69 -6.63 26.17
N HIS A 9 -14.95 -6.56 27.27
CA HIS A 9 -14.01 -5.47 27.52
C HIS A 9 -12.90 -5.41 26.47
N VAL A 10 -12.29 -6.55 26.12
CA VAL A 10 -11.26 -6.61 25.06
C VAL A 10 -11.81 -6.12 23.72
N TYR A 11 -13.01 -6.58 23.32
CA TYR A 11 -13.66 -6.11 22.10
C TYR A 11 -13.92 -4.60 22.12
N LEU A 12 -14.49 -4.07 23.21
CA LEU A 12 -14.76 -2.63 23.33
C LEU A 12 -13.48 -1.80 23.29
N SER A 13 -12.41 -2.25 23.96
CA SER A 13 -11.11 -1.59 23.96
C SER A 13 -10.48 -1.57 22.56
N ALA A 14 -10.64 -2.63 21.77
CA ALA A 14 -10.17 -2.68 20.38
C ALA A 14 -11.02 -1.84 19.43
N LEU A 15 -12.35 -1.76 19.64
CA LEU A 15 -13.27 -1.01 18.79
C LEU A 15 -13.21 0.51 19.03
N LYS A 16 -12.96 0.95 20.26
CA LYS A 16 -12.96 2.37 20.62
C LYS A 16 -12.05 3.23 19.71
N PRO A 17 -10.77 2.89 19.44
CA PRO A 17 -9.94 3.70 18.54
C PRO A 17 -10.47 3.69 17.10
N VAL A 18 -10.94 2.55 16.60
CA VAL A 18 -11.50 2.42 15.24
C VAL A 18 -12.76 3.26 15.08
N PHE A 19 -13.62 3.28 16.10
CA PHE A 19 -14.80 4.14 16.13
C PHE A 19 -14.40 5.62 16.22
N GLY A 20 -13.38 5.97 17.00
CA GLY A 20 -12.86 7.34 17.05
C GLY A 20 -12.43 7.88 15.67
N LEU A 21 -11.86 7.02 14.81
CA LEU A 21 -11.47 7.40 13.45
C LEU A 21 -12.67 7.88 12.61
N THR A 22 -13.88 7.36 12.83
CA THR A 22 -15.08 7.81 12.10
C THR A 22 -15.52 9.22 12.49
N TYR A 23 -15.07 9.72 13.64
CA TYR A 23 -15.25 11.10 14.10
C TYR A 23 -14.04 11.99 13.83
N GLY A 24 -13.04 11.51 13.08
CA GLY A 24 -11.81 12.26 12.84
C GLY A 24 -10.91 12.39 14.08
N MET A 25 -11.07 11.50 15.07
CA MET A 25 -10.17 11.46 16.22
C MET A 25 -8.91 10.64 15.87
N PRO A 26 -7.72 11.27 15.76
CA PRO A 26 -6.50 10.54 15.42
C PRO A 26 -6.11 9.56 16.53
N THR A 27 -5.47 8.45 16.15
CA THR A 27 -5.01 7.43 17.10
C THR A 27 -3.82 6.66 16.56
N GLU A 28 -2.91 6.28 17.46
CA GLU A 28 -1.75 5.42 17.18
C GLU A 28 -2.06 3.93 17.42
N ALA A 29 -3.32 3.58 17.70
CA ALA A 29 -3.69 2.22 18.11
C ALA A 29 -3.36 1.14 17.07
N THR A 30 -3.24 1.52 15.80
CA THR A 30 -2.89 0.62 14.70
C THR A 30 -1.38 0.52 14.46
N MET A 31 -0.55 1.39 15.04
CA MET A 31 0.90 1.37 14.79
C MET A 31 1.58 0.03 15.04
N PRO A 32 1.23 -0.74 16.09
CA PRO A 32 1.79 -2.08 16.32
C PRO A 32 1.55 -3.06 15.16
N SER A 33 0.54 -2.83 14.29
CA SER A 33 0.31 -3.72 13.15
C SER A 33 1.41 -3.65 12.10
N VAL A 34 2.23 -2.58 12.09
CA VAL A 34 3.36 -2.45 11.18
C VAL A 34 4.43 -3.51 11.44
N GLU A 35 4.61 -3.90 12.70
CA GLU A 35 5.67 -4.80 13.13
C GLU A 35 5.20 -6.25 13.28
N TRP A 36 3.98 -6.54 12.86
CA TRP A 36 3.40 -7.88 12.98
C TRP A 36 4.25 -8.96 12.28
N SER A 37 4.83 -8.65 11.10
CA SER A 37 5.66 -9.60 10.34
C SER A 37 6.90 -10.07 11.09
N VAL A 38 7.47 -9.22 11.95
CA VAL A 38 8.72 -9.52 12.66
C VAL A 38 8.51 -10.12 14.06
N GLY A 39 7.25 -10.27 14.49
CA GLY A 39 6.86 -10.87 15.77
C GLY A 39 7.37 -10.14 17.02
N GLN A 40 8.08 -9.01 16.83
CA GLN A 40 8.66 -8.19 17.88
C GLN A 40 8.01 -6.81 17.77
N LEU A 41 7.06 -6.54 18.67
CA LEU A 41 6.58 -5.18 18.86
C LEU A 41 7.71 -4.39 19.50
N SER A 42 8.25 -3.41 18.78
CA SER A 42 9.14 -2.47 19.42
C SER A 42 8.30 -1.65 20.41
N ASN A 43 8.85 -1.40 21.60
CA ASN A 43 8.28 -0.41 22.51
C ASN A 43 8.46 1.03 21.97
N GLY A 44 8.97 1.17 20.74
CA GLY A 44 9.23 2.40 20.02
C GLY A 44 8.09 2.69 19.05
N ARG A 45 7.41 3.82 19.26
CA ARG A 45 6.31 4.27 18.39
C ARG A 45 6.74 4.58 16.94
N ASN A 46 8.05 4.61 16.67
CA ASN A 46 8.57 4.97 15.36
C ASN A 46 8.86 3.72 14.52
N PRO A 47 8.01 3.39 13.53
CA PRO A 47 8.20 2.23 12.66
C PRO A 47 9.49 2.31 11.84
N ASP A 48 10.06 3.50 11.63
CA ASP A 48 11.30 3.67 10.86
C ASP A 48 12.51 3.01 11.54
N LEU A 49 12.43 2.81 12.86
CA LEU A 49 13.48 2.15 13.66
C LEU A 49 13.30 0.63 13.72
N GLY A 50 12.17 0.12 13.26
CA GLY A 50 11.86 -1.31 13.24
C GLY A 50 12.52 -2.05 12.08
N SER A 51 12.53 -3.37 12.17
CA SER A 51 12.98 -4.25 11.09
C SER A 51 11.86 -4.66 10.13
N ALA A 52 10.60 -4.29 10.40
CA ALA A 52 9.50 -4.62 9.51
C ALA A 52 9.57 -3.80 8.21
N GLY A 53 9.37 -4.47 7.08
CA GLY A 53 9.14 -3.85 5.79
C GLY A 53 7.68 -3.99 5.40
N ILE A 54 7.12 -2.94 4.77
CA ILE A 54 5.79 -2.99 4.16
C ILE A 54 5.87 -2.44 2.74
N LEU A 55 5.30 -3.19 1.81
CA LEU A 55 5.16 -2.77 0.41
C LEU A 55 3.69 -2.77 0.01
N TYR A 56 3.36 -1.87 -0.92
CA TYR A 56 2.00 -1.60 -1.34
C TYR A 56 1.84 -1.70 -2.86
N CYS A 57 0.66 -2.14 -3.29
CA CYS A 57 0.14 -1.96 -4.64
C CYS A 57 -1.28 -1.40 -4.52
N LEU A 58 -1.56 -0.27 -5.19
CA LEU A 58 -2.74 0.55 -4.90
C LEU A 58 -3.65 0.77 -6.12
N PRO A 59 -4.15 -0.29 -6.81
CA PRO A 59 -4.95 -0.13 -8.02
C PRO A 59 -6.31 0.49 -7.75
N ILE A 60 -6.82 1.27 -8.71
CA ILE A 60 -8.24 1.61 -8.80
C ILE A 60 -8.93 0.54 -9.66
N ILE A 61 -10.07 0.03 -9.19
CA ILE A 61 -10.89 -0.92 -9.94
C ILE A 61 -12.34 -0.43 -10.06
N PRO A 62 -13.11 -0.91 -11.06
CA PRO A 62 -14.55 -0.68 -11.13
C PRO A 62 -15.27 -1.18 -9.86
N MET A 63 -16.36 -0.50 -9.49
CA MET A 63 -17.25 -0.93 -8.41
C MET A 63 -18.15 -2.09 -8.86
N GLU A 64 -17.53 -3.18 -9.28
CA GLU A 64 -18.18 -4.38 -9.82
C GLU A 64 -17.63 -5.64 -9.14
N GLY A 65 -18.54 -6.56 -8.78
CA GLY A 65 -18.13 -7.78 -8.10
C GLY A 65 -17.23 -8.70 -8.94
N VAL A 66 -17.27 -8.60 -10.27
CA VAL A 66 -16.36 -9.34 -11.16
C VAL A 66 -14.92 -8.83 -11.04
N ALA A 67 -14.72 -7.51 -11.13
CA ALA A 67 -13.40 -6.89 -10.98
C ALA A 67 -12.78 -7.19 -9.61
N VAL A 68 -13.59 -7.17 -8.54
CA VAL A 68 -13.12 -7.55 -7.20
C VAL A 68 -12.63 -9.01 -7.16
N ARG A 69 -13.38 -9.94 -7.76
CA ARG A 69 -13.00 -11.36 -7.78
C ARG A 69 -11.74 -11.61 -8.59
N GLU A 70 -11.61 -10.97 -9.76
CA GLU A 70 -10.43 -11.08 -10.62
C GLU A 70 -9.19 -10.52 -9.93
N LEU A 71 -9.30 -9.36 -9.26
CA LEU A 71 -8.19 -8.80 -8.50
C LEU A 71 -7.80 -9.69 -7.31
N ILE A 72 -8.76 -10.28 -6.58
CA ILE A 72 -8.45 -11.20 -5.48
C ILE A 72 -7.76 -12.47 -5.99
N ALA A 73 -8.19 -13.04 -7.11
CA ALA A 73 -7.50 -14.17 -7.74
C ALA A 73 -6.07 -13.79 -8.15
N MET A 74 -5.88 -12.60 -8.72
CA MET A 74 -4.56 -12.08 -9.07
C MET A 74 -3.64 -11.94 -7.86
N ILE A 75 -4.16 -11.40 -6.76
CA ILE A 75 -3.45 -11.24 -5.50
C ILE A 75 -3.02 -12.60 -4.97
N ASP A 76 -3.91 -13.58 -4.98
CA ASP A 76 -3.62 -14.92 -4.46
C ASP A 76 -2.52 -15.63 -5.26
N GLU A 77 -2.61 -15.58 -6.59
CA GLU A 77 -1.61 -16.15 -7.51
C GLU A 77 -0.23 -15.49 -7.36
N THR A 78 -0.19 -14.20 -7.02
CA THR A 78 1.06 -13.42 -7.05
C THR A 78 1.73 -13.33 -5.69
N LEU A 79 0.94 -13.14 -4.63
CA LEU A 79 1.42 -12.88 -3.28
C LEU A 79 1.34 -14.13 -2.39
N THR A 80 0.20 -14.82 -2.34
CA THR A 80 0.03 -16.02 -1.50
C THR A 80 0.96 -17.15 -1.96
N HIS A 81 0.99 -17.44 -3.26
CA HIS A 81 1.91 -18.43 -3.83
C HIS A 81 3.38 -18.02 -3.70
N GLY A 82 3.65 -16.72 -3.52
CA GLY A 82 4.97 -16.17 -3.21
C GLY A 82 5.38 -16.29 -1.74
N GLY A 83 4.52 -16.85 -0.88
CA GLY A 83 4.79 -17.05 0.55
C GLY A 83 4.40 -15.86 1.44
N PHE A 84 3.71 -14.86 0.91
CA PHE A 84 3.29 -13.68 1.67
C PHE A 84 1.81 -13.75 2.01
N VAL A 85 1.43 -13.17 3.15
CA VAL A 85 0.03 -12.96 3.51
C VAL A 85 -0.40 -11.57 3.01
N PRO A 86 -1.26 -11.48 1.98
CA PRO A 86 -1.75 -10.20 1.49
C PRO A 86 -2.81 -9.62 2.43
N TYR A 87 -2.72 -8.32 2.69
CA TYR A 87 -3.76 -7.54 3.35
C TYR A 87 -4.41 -6.65 2.30
N VAL A 88 -5.74 -6.70 2.24
CA VAL A 88 -6.52 -6.04 1.19
C VAL A 88 -7.62 -5.21 1.84
N THR A 89 -7.65 -3.93 1.52
CA THR A 89 -8.75 -3.01 1.89
C THR A 89 -9.35 -2.43 0.63
N PHE A 90 -10.67 -2.51 0.50
CA PHE A 90 -11.41 -1.82 -0.56
C PHE A 90 -12.11 -0.61 0.04
N ASN A 91 -11.80 0.59 -0.44
CA ASN A 91 -12.55 1.79 -0.09
C ASN A 91 -13.35 2.27 -1.31
N MET A 92 -14.61 2.61 -1.08
CA MET A 92 -15.46 3.18 -2.10
C MET A 92 -15.09 4.66 -2.31
N VAL A 93 -14.59 4.99 -3.50
CA VAL A 93 -14.27 6.37 -3.87
C VAL A 93 -15.53 7.07 -4.36
N ASN A 94 -16.29 6.40 -5.22
CA ASN A 94 -17.59 6.85 -5.71
C ASN A 94 -18.41 5.63 -6.17
N ARG A 95 -19.56 5.86 -6.81
CA ARG A 95 -20.47 4.79 -7.27
C ARG A 95 -19.92 3.90 -8.38
N GLN A 96 -18.78 4.26 -8.96
CA GLN A 96 -18.18 3.60 -10.12
C GLN A 96 -16.80 3.01 -9.83
N SER A 97 -16.12 3.44 -8.76
CA SER A 97 -14.75 3.00 -8.48
C SER A 97 -14.49 2.67 -7.01
N LEU A 98 -13.63 1.67 -6.84
CA LEU A 98 -13.01 1.29 -5.59
C LEU A 98 -11.51 1.63 -5.67
N GLU A 99 -10.96 2.23 -4.62
CA GLU A 99 -9.53 2.15 -4.38
C GLU A 99 -9.25 0.84 -3.63
N CYS A 100 -8.23 0.12 -4.07
CA CYS A 100 -7.77 -1.09 -3.41
C CYS A 100 -6.41 -0.83 -2.79
N VAL A 101 -6.29 -1.03 -1.49
CA VAL A 101 -5.02 -0.97 -0.76
C VAL A 101 -4.57 -2.40 -0.51
N ILE A 102 -3.59 -2.84 -1.30
CA ILE A 102 -2.99 -4.17 -1.18
C ILE A 102 -1.62 -3.99 -0.55
N ASN A 103 -1.32 -4.69 0.53
CA ASN A 103 0.00 -4.67 1.12
C ASN A 103 0.47 -6.04 1.60
N ILE A 104 1.80 -6.19 1.63
CA ILE A 104 2.50 -7.31 2.27
C ILE A 104 3.46 -6.75 3.29
N ALA A 105 3.74 -7.56 4.32
CA ALA A 105 4.75 -7.25 5.32
C ALA A 105 5.82 -8.36 5.34
N PHE A 106 7.06 -8.00 5.61
CA PHE A 106 8.23 -8.89 5.62
C PHE A 106 9.26 -8.43 6.66
N ASP A 107 10.27 -9.23 6.95
CA ASP A 107 11.40 -8.88 7.80
C ASP A 107 12.58 -8.37 6.97
N ARG A 108 12.97 -7.11 7.15
CA ARG A 108 14.11 -6.50 6.44
C ARG A 108 15.46 -7.08 6.86
N ARG A 109 15.52 -7.84 7.96
CA ARG A 109 16.72 -8.57 8.39
C ARG A 109 16.98 -9.80 7.51
N ASP A 110 15.94 -10.35 6.90
CA ASP A 110 16.04 -11.44 5.93
C ASP A 110 16.15 -10.84 4.53
N VAL A 111 17.38 -10.83 3.99
CA VAL A 111 17.68 -10.27 2.67
C VAL A 111 16.93 -11.02 1.57
N GLU A 112 16.82 -12.35 1.68
CA GLU A 112 16.14 -13.15 0.67
C GLU A 112 14.62 -12.92 0.72
N GLU A 113 14.03 -12.80 1.91
CA GLU A 113 12.62 -12.43 2.06
C GLU A 113 12.33 -11.04 1.49
N SER A 114 13.20 -10.07 1.77
CA SER A 114 13.10 -8.73 1.22
C SER A 114 13.12 -8.73 -0.31
N GLU A 115 14.07 -9.45 -0.92
CA GLU A 115 14.15 -9.58 -2.39
C GLU A 115 12.90 -10.24 -2.97
N ARG A 116 12.41 -11.32 -2.34
CA ARG A 116 11.14 -11.98 -2.75
C ARG A 116 9.94 -11.03 -2.64
N ALA A 117 9.87 -10.22 -1.58
CA ALA A 117 8.77 -9.28 -1.34
C ALA A 117 8.74 -8.18 -2.42
N HIS A 118 9.89 -7.59 -2.73
CA HIS A 118 10.03 -6.61 -3.80
C HIS A 118 9.63 -7.21 -5.16
N ALA A 119 10.14 -8.40 -5.49
CA ALA A 119 9.81 -9.08 -6.74
C ALA A 119 8.31 -9.44 -6.83
N ALA A 120 7.68 -9.85 -5.73
CA ALA A 120 6.25 -10.15 -5.70
C ALA A 120 5.39 -8.91 -5.95
N ILE A 121 5.76 -7.78 -5.36
CA ILE A 121 5.06 -6.50 -5.55
C ILE A 121 5.31 -5.93 -6.95
N ASP A 122 6.50 -6.11 -7.52
CA ASP A 122 6.78 -5.75 -8.92
C ASP A 122 5.90 -6.54 -9.89
N ARG A 123 5.78 -7.87 -9.70
CA ARG A 123 4.90 -8.71 -10.52
C ARG A 123 3.44 -8.30 -10.40
N LEU A 124 2.96 -8.00 -9.19
CA LEU A 124 1.59 -7.56 -8.98
C LEU A 124 1.35 -6.21 -9.67
N PHE A 125 2.27 -5.26 -9.52
CA PHE A 125 2.21 -3.96 -10.20
C PHE A 125 2.15 -4.11 -11.73
N GLU A 126 3.03 -4.94 -12.31
CA GLU A 126 3.05 -5.21 -13.75
C GLU A 126 1.72 -5.78 -14.25
N ARG A 127 1.18 -6.74 -13.51
CA ARG A 127 -0.06 -7.39 -13.89
C ARG A 127 -1.25 -6.42 -13.80
N CYS A 128 -1.35 -5.64 -12.72
CA CYS A 128 -2.33 -4.57 -12.60
C CYS A 128 -2.25 -3.60 -13.78
N MET A 129 -1.05 -3.11 -14.11
CA MET A 129 -0.85 -2.21 -15.24
C MET A 129 -1.24 -2.85 -16.58
N SER A 130 -0.92 -4.13 -16.80
CA SER A 130 -1.26 -4.86 -18.04
C SER A 130 -2.77 -5.06 -18.22
N GLU A 131 -3.53 -5.12 -17.12
CA GLU A 131 -4.98 -5.25 -17.11
C GLU A 131 -5.69 -3.88 -17.05
N GLY A 132 -4.94 -2.77 -17.11
CA GLY A 132 -5.50 -1.42 -17.06
C GLY A 132 -5.93 -0.97 -15.65
N LEU A 133 -5.53 -1.69 -14.60
CA LEU A 133 -5.81 -1.37 -13.21
C LEU A 133 -4.75 -0.38 -12.69
N ILE A 134 -4.89 0.88 -13.07
CA ILE A 134 -3.88 1.92 -12.80
C ILE A 134 -3.83 2.28 -11.30
N PRO A 135 -2.65 2.23 -10.65
CA PRO A 135 -2.52 2.67 -9.27
C PRO A 135 -2.64 4.18 -9.11
N TYR A 136 -3.39 4.62 -8.09
CA TYR A 136 -3.52 6.06 -7.79
C TYR A 136 -2.29 6.62 -7.07
N ARG A 137 -1.53 5.75 -6.41
CA ARG A 137 -0.26 6.07 -5.78
C ARG A 137 0.69 4.88 -5.88
N VAL A 138 1.96 5.15 -6.10
CA VAL A 138 3.00 4.13 -6.17
C VAL A 138 4.17 4.44 -5.24
N GLY A 139 4.89 3.38 -4.86
CA GLY A 139 6.17 3.51 -4.16
C GLY A 139 7.26 4.06 -5.08
N ILE A 140 8.36 4.54 -4.49
CA ILE A 140 9.50 5.15 -5.21
C ILE A 140 10.05 4.19 -6.27
N GLN A 141 10.05 2.89 -5.98
CA GLN A 141 10.51 1.83 -6.88
C GLN A 141 9.72 1.74 -8.20
N HIS A 142 8.46 2.20 -8.23
CA HIS A 142 7.59 2.11 -9.42
C HIS A 142 7.35 3.45 -10.11
N MET A 143 7.76 4.59 -9.53
CA MET A 143 7.46 5.91 -10.10
C MET A 143 7.96 6.06 -11.54
N ARG A 144 9.18 5.58 -11.82
CA ARG A 144 9.76 5.61 -13.18
C ARG A 144 9.04 4.69 -14.17
N ARG A 145 8.31 3.69 -13.68
CA ARG A 145 7.58 2.72 -14.50
C ARG A 145 6.21 3.25 -14.94
N LEU A 146 5.71 4.29 -14.27
CA LEU A 146 4.44 4.94 -14.57
C LEU A 146 4.58 6.05 -15.62
N VAL A 147 5.78 6.63 -15.72
CA VAL A 147 6.06 7.73 -16.66
C VAL A 147 6.47 7.20 -18.02
N ASP A 148 5.95 7.82 -19.08
CA ASP A 148 6.25 7.46 -20.46
C ASP A 148 6.70 8.72 -21.23
N VAL A 149 7.87 8.63 -21.87
CA VAL A 149 8.44 9.72 -22.69
C VAL A 149 7.59 10.05 -23.92
N GLY A 150 6.83 9.08 -24.42
CA GLY A 150 5.94 9.21 -25.57
C GLY A 150 4.57 9.82 -25.23
N ASP A 151 4.17 9.83 -23.96
CA ASP A 151 2.86 10.30 -23.54
C ASP A 151 2.82 11.85 -23.46
N PRO A 152 1.90 12.52 -24.18
CA PRO A 152 1.72 13.97 -24.11
C PRO A 152 1.49 14.51 -22.70
N HIS A 153 0.84 13.75 -21.82
CA HIS A 153 0.64 14.13 -20.42
C HIS A 153 2.00 14.30 -19.71
N TRP A 154 2.85 13.28 -19.78
CA TRP A 154 4.16 13.29 -19.11
C TRP A 154 5.13 14.30 -19.73
N GLN A 155 5.05 14.53 -21.04
CA GLN A 155 5.78 15.60 -21.71
C GLN A 155 5.36 16.99 -21.21
N LEU A 156 4.06 17.22 -20.98
CA LEU A 156 3.57 18.47 -20.41
C LEU A 156 4.04 18.65 -18.95
N VAL A 157 3.93 17.60 -18.13
CA VAL A 157 4.41 17.62 -16.74
C VAL A 157 5.91 17.97 -16.70
N ARG A 158 6.72 17.40 -17.59
CA ARG A 158 8.14 17.75 -17.73
C ARG A 158 8.35 19.22 -18.07
N LYS A 159 7.64 19.76 -19.05
CA LYS A 159 7.76 21.19 -19.42
C LYS A 159 7.39 22.12 -18.27
N LEU A 160 6.34 21.78 -17.52
CA LEU A 160 5.96 22.54 -16.33
C LEU A 160 7.05 22.46 -15.24
N LYS A 161 7.61 21.27 -15.04
CA LYS A 161 8.71 21.06 -14.09
C LYS A 161 9.93 21.93 -14.43
N GLU A 162 10.33 21.96 -15.69
CA GLU A 162 11.47 22.77 -16.17
C GLU A 162 11.23 24.28 -15.99
N VAL A 163 9.98 24.76 -16.04
CA VAL A 163 9.65 26.18 -15.78
C VAL A 163 9.81 26.55 -14.30
N PHE A 164 9.37 25.68 -13.38
CA PHE A 164 9.37 25.98 -11.95
C PHE A 164 10.62 25.50 -11.20
N ASP A 165 11.40 24.60 -11.80
CA ASP A 165 12.64 24.05 -11.24
C ASP A 165 13.66 23.77 -12.35
N PRO A 166 14.21 24.83 -12.99
CA PRO A 166 15.12 24.70 -14.13
C PRO A 166 16.42 23.98 -13.77
N ASP A 167 16.85 24.03 -12.49
CA ASP A 167 18.06 23.37 -12.00
C ASP A 167 17.79 21.92 -11.51
N GLY A 168 16.53 21.47 -11.51
CA GLY A 168 16.16 20.11 -11.13
C GLY A 168 16.41 19.74 -9.66
N VAL A 169 16.36 20.71 -8.75
CA VAL A 169 16.71 20.51 -7.33
C VAL A 169 15.59 19.83 -6.55
N ILE A 170 14.33 20.07 -6.90
CA ILE A 170 13.17 19.68 -6.13
C ILE A 170 12.72 18.28 -6.54
N ALA A 171 13.11 17.25 -5.78
CA ALA A 171 12.63 15.87 -5.89
C ALA A 171 12.63 15.30 -7.34
N PRO A 172 13.80 15.19 -8.00
CA PRO A 172 13.91 14.64 -9.35
C PRO A 172 13.37 13.21 -9.43
N GLY A 173 12.65 12.89 -10.51
CA GLY A 173 12.01 11.58 -10.71
C GLY A 173 10.69 11.34 -9.97
N ARG A 174 10.17 12.32 -9.21
CA ARG A 174 8.88 12.20 -8.50
C ARG A 174 7.71 12.43 -9.46
N TYR A 175 7.17 11.36 -10.03
CA TYR A 175 6.06 11.42 -11.02
C TYR A 175 6.34 12.38 -12.18
N ASN A 176 7.54 12.30 -12.74
CA ASN A 176 7.95 13.13 -13.87
C ASN A 176 9.06 12.44 -14.68
N LEU A 177 9.35 13.01 -15.84
CA LEU A 177 10.43 12.56 -16.73
C LEU A 177 11.78 13.26 -16.47
N ALA A 178 11.83 14.20 -15.50
CA ALA A 178 12.97 15.07 -15.21
C ALA A 178 13.50 14.86 -13.79
#